data_AF-A0A949F2B5-F1
#
_entry.id   AF-A0A949F2B5-F1
#
_cell.length_a   1.000
_cell.length_b   1.000
_cell.length_c   1.000
_cell.angle_alpha   90.00
_cell.angle_beta   90.00
_cell.angle_gamma   90.00
#
_symmetry.space_group_name_H-M   'P 1'
#
loop_
_entity.id
_entity.type
_entity.pdbx_description
1 polymer ?
#
loop_
_entity_poly.entity_id
_entity_poly.type
_entity_poly.pdbx_seq_one_letter_code
_entity_poly.pdbx_strand_id
1 'polypeptide(L)'
;MDIVYILLGILLLMLGRKLFWLFVGGIGFVFGLEYSSVVLQGSSQGTILVTALVLAIIGVVLAFVVQKAGIAVAGFLSGGYIALSIIHELGINIGWLPWVVFLAGGCCGVILVKFLFDWALVVLSSLTGALLIIETVHFSLRLTKILFFLLLSIGIVAQAGQLQKRPEG
;
A
#
# COMPACT_ATOMS: atom_id res chain seq x y z
N MET A 1 -4.76 13.96 -23.66
CA MET A 1 -4.20 12.86 -22.83
C MET A 1 -4.01 13.32 -21.39
N ASP A 2 -3.77 14.61 -21.15
CA ASP A 2 -3.48 15.18 -19.82
C ASP A 2 -4.66 15.14 -18.84
N ILE A 3 -5.90 15.30 -19.32
CA ILE A 3 -7.11 15.21 -18.50
C ILE A 3 -7.27 13.84 -17.81
N VAL A 4 -6.84 12.76 -18.47
CA VAL A 4 -6.96 11.39 -17.91
C VAL A 4 -6.00 11.22 -16.73
N TYR A 5 -4.77 11.71 -16.85
CA TYR A 5 -3.77 11.68 -15.77
C TYR A 5 -4.15 12.60 -14.60
N ILE A 6 -4.73 13.77 -14.86
CA ILE A 6 -5.26 14.65 -13.81
C ILE A 6 -6.40 13.96 -13.04
N LEU A 7 -7.35 13.34 -13.75
CA LEU A 7 -8.43 12.58 -13.14
C LEU A 7 -7.91 11.39 -12.32
N LEU A 8 -6.92 10.65 -12.84
CA LEU A 8 -6.24 9.57 -12.12
C LEU A 8 -5.53 10.06 -10.87
N GLY A 9 -4.84 11.20 -10.94
CA GLY A 9 -4.17 11.81 -9.79
C GLY A 9 -5.16 12.22 -8.70
N ILE A 10 -6.29 12.83 -9.07
CA ILE A 10 -7.38 13.17 -8.14
C ILE A 10 -7.99 11.90 -7.53
N LEU A 11 -8.24 10.88 -8.35
CA LEU A 11 -8.78 9.60 -7.91
C LEU A 11 -7.84 8.92 -6.90
N LEU A 12 -6.53 8.93 -7.17
CA LEU A 12 -5.50 8.42 -6.27
C LEU A 12 -5.42 9.21 -4.96
N LEU A 13 -5.50 10.54 -5.03
CA LEU A 13 -5.54 11.42 -3.86
C LEU A 13 -6.77 11.17 -2.98
N MET A 14 -7.90 10.75 -3.57
CA MET A 14 -9.16 10.56 -2.83
C MET A 14 -9.44 9.11 -2.43
N LEU A 15 -8.95 8.12 -3.19
CA LEU A 15 -9.25 6.69 -3.00
C LEU A 15 -8.01 5.84 -2.72
N GLY A 16 -6.86 6.44 -2.41
CA GLY A 16 -5.57 5.77 -2.25
C GLY A 16 -5.59 4.41 -1.55
N ARG A 17 -6.18 4.33 -0.37
CA ARG A 17 -6.32 3.07 0.40
C ARG A 17 -7.12 1.98 -0.34
N LYS A 18 -8.19 2.36 -1.05
CA LYS A 18 -9.02 1.44 -1.83
C LYS A 18 -8.34 1.04 -3.15
N LEU A 19 -7.42 1.87 -3.63
CA LEU A 19 -6.69 1.68 -4.87
C LEU A 19 -5.46 0.78 -4.72
N PHE A 20 -5.03 0.40 -3.51
CA PHE A 20 -3.88 -0.52 -3.33
C PHE A 20 -4.02 -1.79 -4.18
N TRP A 21 -5.21 -2.39 -4.15
CA TRP A 21 -5.53 -3.56 -4.95
C TRP A 21 -5.40 -3.31 -6.46
N LEU A 22 -5.88 -2.16 -6.93
CA LEU A 22 -5.76 -1.76 -8.32
C LEU A 22 -4.31 -1.45 -8.70
N PHE A 23 -3.50 -0.94 -7.77
CA PHE A 23 -2.09 -0.66 -7.99
C PHE A 23 -1.28 -1.95 -8.18
N VAL A 24 -1.47 -2.94 -7.29
CA VAL A 24 -0.84 -4.26 -7.45
C VAL A 24 -1.35 -4.98 -8.71
N GLY A 25 -2.65 -4.89 -8.99
CA GLY A 25 -3.24 -5.39 -10.23
C GLY A 25 -2.67 -4.73 -11.48
N GLY A 26 -2.48 -3.40 -11.45
CA GLY A 26 -1.91 -2.62 -12.53
C GLY A 26 -0.44 -2.95 -12.77
N ILE A 27 0.35 -3.11 -11.71
CA ILE A 27 1.73 -3.63 -11.82
C ILE A 27 1.71 -5.03 -12.42
N GLY A 28 0.81 -5.91 -11.97
CA GLY A 28 0.64 -7.25 -12.53
C GLY A 28 0.26 -7.24 -14.01
N PHE A 29 -0.55 -6.27 -14.44
CA PHE A 29 -0.91 -6.06 -15.84
C PHE A 29 0.29 -5.60 -16.68
N VAL A 30 1.01 -4.57 -16.23
CA VAL A 30 2.20 -4.03 -16.93
C VAL A 30 3.28 -5.10 -17.03
N PHE A 31 3.58 -5.76 -15.90
CA PHE A 31 4.51 -6.89 -15.88
C PHE A 31 4.04 -8.01 -16.80
N GLY A 32 2.74 -8.29 -16.83
CA GLY A 32 2.16 -9.29 -17.72
C GLY A 32 2.29 -8.93 -19.20
N LEU A 33 2.16 -7.65 -19.57
CA LEU A 33 2.41 -7.19 -20.93
C LEU A 33 3.87 -7.35 -21.32
N GLU A 34 4.81 -6.93 -20.47
CA GLU A 34 6.25 -7.06 -20.73
C GLU A 34 6.67 -8.52 -20.81
N TYR A 35 6.27 -9.34 -19.82
CA TYR A 35 6.58 -10.76 -19.81
C TYR A 35 5.99 -11.51 -21.00
N SER A 36 4.72 -11.24 -21.32
CA SER A 36 4.05 -11.87 -22.47
C SER A 36 4.65 -11.43 -23.80
N SER A 37 5.05 -10.16 -23.93
CA SER A 37 5.68 -9.67 -25.17
C SER A 37 7.08 -10.27 -25.40
N VAL A 38 7.84 -10.53 -24.34
CA VAL A 38 9.16 -11.16 -24.43
C VAL A 38 9.07 -12.67 -24.65
N VAL A 39 8.13 -13.36 -24.01
CA VAL A 39 8.01 -14.83 -24.08
C VAL A 39 7.17 -15.30 -25.28
N LEU A 40 6.14 -14.56 -25.67
CA LEU A 40 5.21 -14.91 -26.75
C LEU A 40 5.46 -14.09 -28.02
N GLN A 41 6.72 -13.77 -28.31
CA GLN A 41 7.13 -13.05 -29.52
C GLN A 41 6.53 -13.72 -30.76
N GLY A 42 5.68 -12.99 -31.51
CA GLY A 42 4.99 -13.47 -32.71
C GLY A 42 3.53 -13.91 -32.53
N SER A 43 2.97 -13.85 -31.30
CA SER A 43 1.55 -14.13 -31.05
C SER A 43 0.64 -12.95 -31.39
N SER A 44 -0.64 -13.23 -31.67
CA SER A 44 -1.67 -12.20 -31.85
C SER A 44 -1.77 -11.28 -30.63
N GLN A 45 -1.97 -9.98 -30.87
CA GLN A 45 -2.13 -8.96 -29.83
C GLN A 45 -3.21 -9.31 -28.80
N GLY A 46 -4.25 -10.06 -29.23
CA GLY A 46 -5.30 -10.54 -28.33
C GLY A 46 -4.78 -11.52 -27.25
N THR A 47 -3.86 -12.41 -27.60
CA THR A 47 -3.30 -13.39 -26.66
C THR A 47 -2.46 -12.71 -25.58
N ILE A 48 -1.66 -11.71 -25.97
CA ILE A 48 -0.82 -10.90 -25.05
C ILE A 48 -1.70 -10.13 -24.05
N LEU A 49 -2.83 -9.58 -24.52
CA LEU A 49 -3.78 -8.88 -23.65
C LEU A 49 -4.47 -9.82 -22.66
N VAL A 50 -4.88 -11.01 -23.11
CA VAL A 50 -5.52 -12.01 -22.24
C VAL A 50 -4.56 -12.49 -21.16
N THR A 51 -3.30 -12.79 -21.49
CA THR A 51 -2.30 -13.23 -20.49
C THR A 51 -1.97 -12.12 -19.50
N ALA A 52 -1.82 -10.88 -19.96
CA ALA A 52 -1.63 -9.73 -19.08
C ALA A 52 -2.82 -9.51 -18.13
N LEU A 53 -4.06 -9.69 -18.61
CA LEU A 53 -5.26 -9.58 -17.79
C LEU A 53 -5.32 -10.68 -16.73
N VAL A 54 -4.97 -11.93 -17.09
CA VAL A 54 -4.89 -13.04 -16.14
C VAL A 54 -3.85 -12.75 -15.06
N LEU A 55 -2.66 -12.28 -15.44
CA LEU A 55 -1.61 -11.89 -14.49
C LEU A 55 -2.04 -10.73 -13.59
N ALA A 56 -2.77 -9.75 -14.13
CA ALA A 56 -3.35 -8.66 -13.34
C ALA A 56 -4.34 -9.18 -12.28
N ILE A 57 -5.24 -10.09 -12.66
CA ILE A 57 -6.20 -10.73 -11.75
C ILE A 57 -5.46 -11.55 -10.68
N ILE A 58 -4.41 -12.27 -11.04
CA ILE A 58 -3.59 -13.00 -10.06
C ILE A 58 -2.96 -12.03 -9.06
N GLY A 59 -2.35 -10.93 -9.54
CA GLY A 59 -1.77 -9.89 -8.69
C GLY A 59 -2.80 -9.27 -7.74
N VAL A 60 -4.00 -9.01 -8.24
CA VAL A 60 -5.18 -8.56 -7.50
C VAL A 60 -5.56 -9.51 -6.36
N VAL A 61 -5.65 -10.81 -6.63
CA VAL A 61 -5.99 -11.81 -5.61
C VAL A 61 -4.86 -11.91 -4.57
N LEU A 62 -3.60 -11.97 -5.04
CA LEU A 62 -2.43 -12.00 -4.17
C LEU A 62 -2.36 -10.78 -3.27
N ALA A 63 -2.69 -9.58 -3.76
CA ALA A 63 -2.70 -8.36 -2.96
C ALA A 63 -3.56 -8.52 -1.70
N PHE A 64 -4.77 -9.07 -1.83
CA PHE A 64 -5.67 -9.25 -0.68
C PHE A 64 -5.16 -10.30 0.32
N VAL A 65 -4.58 -11.40 -0.17
CA VAL A 65 -4.09 -12.48 0.68
C VAL A 65 -2.80 -12.06 1.38
N VAL A 66 -1.82 -11.56 0.61
CA VAL A 66 -0.51 -11.16 1.11
C VAL A 66 -0.63 -9.95 2.03
N GLN A 67 -1.52 -9.00 1.77
CA GLN A 67 -1.74 -7.87 2.67
C GLN A 67 -2.21 -8.35 4.06
N LYS A 68 -3.25 -9.18 4.11
CA LYS A 68 -3.80 -9.67 5.40
C LYS A 68 -2.83 -10.58 6.12
N ALA A 69 -2.25 -11.55 5.40
CA ALA A 69 -1.29 -12.49 5.97
C ALA A 69 0.00 -11.78 6.40
N GLY A 70 0.52 -10.86 5.59
CA GLY A 70 1.72 -10.09 5.89
C GLY A 70 1.56 -9.25 7.14
N ILE A 71 0.45 -8.51 7.28
CA ILE A 71 0.17 -7.73 8.50
C ILE A 71 0.08 -8.63 9.73
N ALA A 72 -0.63 -9.76 9.63
CA ALA A 72 -0.80 -10.69 10.74
C ALA A 72 0.53 -11.33 11.16
N VAL A 73 1.26 -11.91 10.21
CA VAL A 73 2.50 -12.63 10.49
C VAL A 73 3.61 -11.66 10.93
N ALA A 74 3.82 -10.57 10.20
CA ALA A 74 4.85 -9.60 10.55
C ALA A 74 4.55 -8.92 11.89
N GLY A 75 3.29 -8.49 12.10
CA GLY A 75 2.89 -7.85 13.35
C GLY A 75 2.96 -8.78 14.55
N PHE A 76 2.48 -10.03 14.41
CA PHE A 76 2.46 -10.97 15.52
C PHE A 76 3.87 -11.43 15.92
N LEU A 77 4.69 -11.84 14.95
CA LEU A 77 6.04 -12.31 15.24
C LEU A 77 6.93 -11.18 15.76
N SER A 78 6.89 -10.01 15.11
CA SER A 78 7.70 -8.87 15.53
C SER A 78 7.24 -8.31 16.87
N GLY A 79 5.92 -8.18 17.07
CA GLY A 79 5.35 -7.67 18.33
C GLY A 79 5.64 -8.59 19.51
N GLY A 80 5.49 -9.91 19.33
CA GLY A 80 5.81 -10.88 20.37
C GLY A 80 7.31 -10.90 20.69
N TYR A 81 8.17 -10.86 19.66
CA TYR A 81 9.62 -10.79 19.84
C TYR A 81 10.05 -9.53 20.58
N ILE A 82 9.59 -8.35 20.14
CA ILE A 82 9.91 -7.06 20.77
C ILE A 82 9.45 -7.03 22.23
N ALA A 83 8.24 -7.52 22.53
CA ALA A 83 7.72 -7.57 23.89
C ALA A 83 8.60 -8.44 24.80
N LEU A 84 9.03 -9.61 24.32
CA LEU A 84 9.96 -10.46 25.04
C LEU A 84 11.33 -9.80 25.24
N SER A 85 11.88 -9.17 24.19
CA SER A 85 13.15 -8.46 24.27
C SER A 85 13.10 -7.35 25.33
N ILE A 86 12.02 -6.55 25.37
CA ILE A 86 11.85 -5.49 26.37
C ILE A 86 11.85 -6.06 27.79
N ILE A 87 11.09 -7.13 28.03
CA ILE A 87 11.02 -7.78 29.35
C ILE A 87 12.38 -8.34 29.77
N HIS A 88 13.12 -8.93 28.83
CA HIS A 88 14.46 -9.46 29.08
C HIS A 88 15.46 -8.36 29.43
N GLU A 89 15.48 -7.26 28.67
CA GLU A 89 16.34 -6.10 28.92
C GLU A 89 16.02 -5.39 30.24
N LEU A 90 14.75 -5.41 30.67
CA LEU A 90 14.33 -4.88 31.97
C LEU A 90 14.69 -5.80 33.15
N GLY A 91 15.26 -6.98 32.90
CA GLY A 91 15.63 -7.96 33.94
C GLY A 91 14.43 -8.56 34.68
N ILE A 92 13.22 -8.46 34.11
CA ILE A 92 12.00 -8.97 34.75
C ILE A 92 11.94 -10.48 34.54
N ASN A 93 12.02 -11.25 35.63
CA ASN A 93 11.88 -12.70 35.56
C ASN A 93 10.40 -13.09 35.48
N ILE A 94 9.96 -13.42 34.27
CA ILE A 94 8.60 -13.85 33.93
C ILE A 94 8.37 -15.36 34.07
N GLY A 95 9.37 -16.14 34.48
CA GLY A 95 9.24 -17.58 34.77
C GLY A 95 8.58 -18.37 33.64
N TRP A 96 7.38 -18.90 33.90
CA TRP A 96 6.59 -19.72 32.97
C TRP A 96 5.62 -18.93 32.07
N LEU A 97 5.55 -17.60 32.24
CA LEU A 97 4.68 -16.70 31.46
C LEU A 97 5.27 -16.08 30.15
N PRO A 98 6.45 -16.44 29.60
CA PRO A 98 6.92 -15.89 28.32
C PRO A 98 5.94 -16.05 27.16
N TRP A 99 5.21 -17.17 27.12
CA TRP A 99 4.21 -17.39 26.10
C TRP A 99 3.07 -16.37 26.18
N VAL A 100 2.67 -15.95 27.38
CA VAL A 100 1.62 -14.92 27.57
C VAL A 100 2.10 -13.57 27.07
N VAL A 101 3.33 -13.18 27.42
CA VAL A 101 3.94 -11.92 26.96
C VAL A 101 4.08 -11.92 25.44
N PHE A 102 4.51 -13.04 24.86
CA PHE A 102 4.61 -13.18 23.40
C PHE A 102 3.25 -13.05 22.71
N LEU A 103 2.21 -13.71 23.23
CA LEU A 103 0.85 -13.60 22.69
C LEU A 103 0.30 -12.17 22.79
N ALA A 104 0.45 -11.53 23.96
CA ALA A 104 0.00 -10.16 24.19
C ALA A 104 0.75 -9.16 23.29
N GLY A 105 2.08 -9.28 23.24
CA GLY A 105 2.94 -8.49 22.36
C GLY A 105 2.62 -8.70 20.89
N GLY A 106 2.36 -9.94 20.48
CA GLY A 106 1.98 -10.28 19.11
C GLY A 106 0.63 -9.69 18.71
N CYS A 107 -0.40 -9.81 19.53
CA CYS A 107 -1.69 -9.16 19.27
C CYS A 107 -1.56 -7.63 19.16
N CYS A 108 -0.80 -7.01 20.07
CA CYS A 108 -0.51 -5.58 20.00
C CYS A 108 0.24 -5.21 18.72
N GLY A 109 1.23 -6.02 18.32
CA GLY A 109 2.01 -5.84 17.09
C GLY A 109 1.15 -5.95 15.83
N VAL A 110 0.18 -6.86 15.76
CA VAL A 110 -0.76 -6.93 14.63
C VAL A 110 -1.57 -5.65 14.52
N ILE A 111 -2.10 -5.13 15.64
CA ILE A 111 -2.87 -3.88 15.66
C ILE A 111 -1.99 -2.72 15.20
N LEU A 112 -0.76 -2.64 15.68
CA LEU A 112 0.20 -1.61 15.32
C LEU A 112 0.55 -1.66 13.83
N VAL A 113 0.89 -2.83 13.30
CA VAL A 113 1.22 -2.99 11.87
C VAL A 113 0.00 -2.72 10.99
N LYS A 114 -1.21 -3.16 11.38
CA LYS A 114 -2.46 -2.83 10.67
C LYS A 114 -2.60 -1.31 10.55
N PHE A 115 -2.44 -0.59 11.67
CA PHE A 115 -2.51 0.86 11.70
C PHE A 115 -1.43 1.51 10.81
N LEU A 116 -0.17 1.12 10.95
CA LEU A 116 0.94 1.66 10.14
C LEU A 116 0.74 1.40 8.65
N PHE A 117 0.28 0.21 8.28
CA PHE A 117 0.06 -0.17 6.89
C PHE A 117 -0.98 0.74 6.23
N ASP A 118 -2.08 1.01 6.95
CA ASP A 118 -3.13 1.90 6.46
C ASP A 118 -2.62 3.33 6.25
N TRP A 119 -1.78 3.84 7.15
CA TRP A 119 -1.11 5.14 6.98
C TRP A 119 -0.09 5.15 5.85
N ALA A 120 0.67 4.06 5.67
CA ALA A 120 1.60 3.92 4.57
C ALA A 120 0.88 4.03 3.21
N LEU A 121 -0.30 3.41 3.08
CA LEU A 121 -1.13 3.55 1.87
C LEU A 121 -1.60 5.00 1.64
N VAL A 122 -1.98 5.72 2.70
CA VAL A 122 -2.37 7.14 2.61
C VAL A 122 -1.22 7.99 2.09
N VAL A 123 -0.02 7.83 2.67
CA VAL A 123 1.15 8.60 2.27
C VAL A 123 1.56 8.26 0.84
N LEU A 124 1.68 6.97 0.51
CA LEU A 124 2.13 6.53 -0.81
C LEU A 124 1.17 6.98 -1.91
N SER A 125 -0.14 6.84 -1.70
CA SER A 125 -1.14 7.29 -2.69
C SER A 125 -1.20 8.80 -2.84
N SER A 126 -1.06 9.56 -1.74
CA SER A 126 -1.02 11.01 -1.79
C SER A 126 0.23 11.49 -2.54
N LEU A 127 1.35 10.81 -2.34
CA LEU A 127 2.61 11.06 -3.04
C LEU A 127 2.45 10.80 -4.54
N THR A 128 2.00 9.61 -4.93
CA THR A 128 1.82 9.23 -6.34
C THR A 128 0.78 10.11 -7.03
N GLY A 129 -0.35 10.42 -6.39
CA GLY A 129 -1.37 11.30 -6.94
C GLY A 129 -0.89 12.73 -7.13
N ALA A 130 -0.10 13.27 -6.19
CA ALA A 130 0.53 14.58 -6.33
C ALA A 130 1.56 14.61 -7.46
N LEU A 131 2.39 13.58 -7.59
CA LEU A 131 3.38 13.48 -8.69
C LEU A 131 2.70 13.45 -10.06
N LEU A 132 1.65 12.63 -10.24
CA LEU A 132 0.93 12.52 -11.52
C LEU A 132 0.32 13.85 -11.98
N ILE A 133 -0.22 14.65 -11.05
CA ILE A 133 -0.80 15.97 -11.37
C ILE A 133 0.30 16.96 -11.77
N ILE A 134 1.47 16.87 -11.17
CA ILE A 134 2.56 17.82 -11.39
C ILE A 134 3.33 17.52 -12.67
N GLU A 135 3.53 16.25 -13.00
CA GLU A 135 4.14 15.85 -14.27
C GLU A 135 3.25 16.21 -15.46
N THR A 136 1.93 16.24 -15.29
CA THR A 136 1.03 16.68 -16.36
C THR A 136 1.02 18.19 -16.55
N VAL A 137 1.03 18.96 -15.47
CA VAL A 137 1.00 20.42 -15.55
C VAL A 137 2.42 20.96 -15.49
N HIS A 138 3.02 21.15 -16.67
CA HIS A 138 4.39 21.61 -16.88
C HIS A 138 4.60 23.05 -16.34
N PHE A 139 4.76 23.20 -15.04
CA PHE A 139 5.02 24.47 -14.36
C PHE A 139 6.52 24.75 -14.18
N SER A 140 6.87 25.98 -13.78
CA SER A 140 8.24 26.33 -13.38
C SER A 140 8.64 25.60 -12.09
N LEU A 141 9.93 25.23 -11.96
CA LEU A 141 10.48 24.45 -10.83
C LEU A 141 10.07 24.96 -9.43
N ARG A 142 9.83 26.27 -9.27
CA ARG A 142 9.42 26.86 -8.00
C ARG A 142 7.94 26.57 -7.70
N LEU A 143 7.06 26.73 -8.68
CA LEU A 143 5.62 26.43 -8.53
C LEU A 143 5.38 24.93 -8.37
N THR A 144 6.10 24.09 -9.11
CA THR A 144 6.07 22.62 -9.00
C THR A 144 6.26 22.16 -7.55
N LYS A 145 7.30 22.67 -6.87
CA LYS A 145 7.58 22.31 -5.46
C LYS A 145 6.48 22.75 -4.51
N ILE A 146 5.98 23.97 -4.64
CA ILE A 146 4.92 24.50 -3.77
C ILE A 146 3.63 23.69 -3.96
N LEU A 147 3.25 23.46 -5.22
CA LEU A 147 2.06 22.72 -5.59
C LEU A 147 2.14 21.26 -5.12
N PHE A 148 3.32 20.65 -5.15
CA PHE A 148 3.57 19.30 -4.63
C PHE A 148 3.25 19.18 -3.15
N PHE A 149 3.84 20.02 -2.30
CA PHE A 149 3.60 19.97 -0.86
C PHE A 149 2.14 20.30 -0.52
N LEU A 150 1.51 21.19 -1.28
CA LEU A 150 0.10 21.53 -1.11
C LEU A 150 -0.82 20.34 -1.45
N LEU A 151 -0.65 19.72 -2.63
CA LEU A 151 -1.41 18.53 -3.04
C LEU A 151 -1.18 17.34 -2.10
N LEU A 152 0.07 17.10 -1.70
CA LEU A 152 0.43 16.04 -0.75
C LEU A 152 -0.31 16.24 0.57
N SER A 153 -0.28 17.45 1.13
CA SER A 153 -0.95 17.78 2.39
C SER A 153 -2.46 17.61 2.27
N ILE A 154 -3.06 18.07 1.17
CA ILE A 154 -4.50 17.91 0.89
C ILE A 154 -4.86 16.42 0.83
N GLY A 155 -4.07 15.61 0.11
CA GLY A 155 -4.27 14.16 0.02
C GLY A 155 -4.22 13.46 1.37
N ILE A 156 -3.18 13.76 2.16
CA ILE A 156 -3.01 13.18 3.50
C ILE A 156 -4.18 13.56 4.40
N VAL A 157 -4.57 14.84 4.45
CA VAL A 157 -5.67 15.31 5.30
C VAL A 157 -7.01 14.71 4.86
N ALA A 158 -7.28 14.68 3.55
CA ALA A 158 -8.52 14.11 3.02
C ALA A 158 -8.65 12.62 3.33
N GLN A 159 -7.59 11.84 3.11
CA GLN A 159 -7.61 10.40 3.36
C GLN A 159 -7.53 10.05 4.86
N ALA A 160 -6.78 10.82 5.66
CA ALA A 160 -6.74 10.66 7.11
C ALA A 160 -8.11 10.98 7.75
N GLY A 161 -8.81 11.99 7.25
CA GLY A 161 -10.19 12.31 7.70
C GLY A 161 -11.20 11.20 7.37
N GLN A 162 -10.99 10.45 6.29
CA GLN A 162 -11.81 9.26 5.98
C GLN A 162 -11.50 8.07 6.91
N LEU A 163 -10.27 7.98 7.42
CA LEU A 163 -9.85 6.95 8.38
C LEU A 163 -10.66 7.02 9.68
N GLN A 164 -10.90 8.24 10.19
CA GLN A 164 -11.64 8.48 11.43
C GLN A 164 -13.15 8.28 11.29
N LYS A 165 -13.70 8.42 10.08
CA LYS A 165 -15.15 8.35 9.81
C LYS A 165 -15.68 6.95 9.57
N ARG A 166 -14.85 5.91 9.57
CA ARG A 166 -15.29 4.52 9.48
C ARG A 166 -15.48 3.99 10.91
N PRO A 167 -16.72 3.82 11.40
CA PRO A 167 -16.93 2.89 12.50
C PRO A 167 -16.56 1.52 11.94
N GLU A 168 -15.59 0.84 12.56
CA GLU A 168 -15.38 -0.57 12.29
C GLU A 168 -16.67 -1.28 12.73
N GLY A 169 -17.46 -1.73 11.74
CA GLY A 169 -18.55 -2.67 11.93
C GLY A 169 -18.02 -4.08 11.87
#